data_AF-A0A4U0Y2N1-F1
#
_entry.id   AF-A0A4U0Y2N1-F1
#
_cell.length_a   1.000
_cell.length_b   1.000
_cell.length_c   1.000
_cell.angle_alpha   90.00
_cell.angle_beta   90.00
_cell.angle_gamma   90.00
#
_symmetry.space_group_name_H-M   'P 1'
#
loop_
_entity.id
_entity.type
_entity.pdbx_description
1 polymer ?
#
loop_
_entity_poly.entity_id
_entity_poly.type
_entity_poly.pdbx_seq_one_letter_code
_entity_poly.pdbx_strand_id
1 'polypeptide(L)'
;MSERGDSDDEADEPPVSDWQFPDDMSMLDSNTDRRKTLYALSKIFTWNSPENGSVPGEEETSISIEFFPPNAFRWLVKTGHLSAATVESALRKHSRASDRARSVSEGDIITAIHRFDPSMHLLDALLTHPNYLEVSEIVQAVKLLIQSLDNPEASNSPTLITNGEATLTNGELTSTIQTESEAADDDLAFALSTLENGLSIRSQALRHALTKLHSFPPSTIVRYLRSMLSQHELVFLIHILRIELADGGWTSRYTDAGPGDIDAETPSDRGIAVIGTLLNCAVDAVGVGGWLQGLIDFPEDTVKGELLASLRAETSAALEGCHEAVCLKTILNDFVRYGTQAQKAGTQPFVERIGDPQIGRRNGGKKQREVSKPVTVEVVNEEDNLLPLGYKVRGMLDMKKVVSGTGEVVNKSKRELGREISMRVGKYSIERIRI
;
A
#
# COMPACT_ATOMS: atom_id res chain seq x y z
N MET A 1 -9.28 60.30 34.20
CA MET A 1 -10.18 59.86 33.11
C MET A 1 -9.39 59.90 31.82
N SER A 2 -9.11 58.71 31.29
CA SER A 2 -8.61 58.34 29.95
C SER A 2 -7.44 59.09 29.33
N GLU A 3 -6.27 58.47 29.47
CA GLU A 3 -5.25 58.38 28.42
C GLU A 3 -5.80 57.59 27.23
N ARG A 4 -5.60 58.10 26.01
CA ARG A 4 -5.80 57.35 24.76
C ARG A 4 -4.45 56.76 24.37
N GLY A 5 -4.32 55.45 24.56
CA GLY A 5 -3.22 54.67 24.00
C GLY A 5 -3.35 54.57 22.49
N ASP A 6 -2.27 54.91 21.82
CA ASP A 6 -1.96 54.54 20.44
C ASP A 6 -1.57 53.06 20.49
N SER A 7 -2.38 52.19 19.90
CA SER A 7 -2.02 50.80 19.63
C SER A 7 -1.75 50.68 18.14
N ASP A 8 -0.48 50.55 17.79
CA ASP A 8 -0.02 50.09 16.49
C ASP A 8 -0.63 48.69 16.24
N ASP A 9 -1.70 48.65 15.45
CA ASP A 9 -2.23 47.40 14.88
C ASP A 9 -1.28 46.97 13.76
N GLU A 10 -0.30 46.15 14.14
CA GLU A 10 0.49 45.33 13.24
C GLU A 10 -0.47 44.37 12.53
N ALA A 11 -0.78 44.66 11.26
CA ALA A 11 -1.73 43.88 10.48
C ALA A 11 -1.14 42.49 10.18
N ASP A 12 -1.52 41.50 10.98
CA ASP A 12 -1.33 40.08 10.69
C ASP A 12 -1.85 39.77 9.28
N GLU A 13 -0.95 39.38 8.37
CA GLU A 13 -1.32 38.87 7.05
C GLU A 13 -2.21 37.62 7.23
N PRO A 14 -3.37 37.53 6.56
CA PRO A 14 -4.25 36.39 6.72
C PRO A 14 -3.58 35.12 6.18
N PRO A 15 -3.72 33.97 6.87
CA PRO A 15 -3.14 32.71 6.43
C PRO A 15 -3.64 32.37 5.03
N VAL A 16 -2.71 31.99 4.15
CA VAL A 16 -3.00 31.64 2.76
C VAL A 16 -4.08 30.55 2.73
N SER A 17 -5.25 30.88 2.17
CA SER A 17 -6.38 29.96 2.11
C SER A 17 -6.01 28.69 1.31
N ASP A 18 -6.13 27.53 1.95
CA ASP A 18 -5.93 26.23 1.31
C ASP A 18 -6.93 26.05 0.15
N TRP A 19 -6.41 25.72 -1.03
CA TRP A 19 -7.26 25.44 -2.19
C TRP A 19 -8.01 24.12 -1.98
N GLN A 20 -9.34 24.16 -2.02
CA GLN A 20 -10.16 22.96 -2.01
C GLN A 20 -10.17 22.32 -3.39
N PHE A 21 -9.60 21.12 -3.50
CA PHE A 21 -9.57 20.34 -4.74
C PHE A 21 -10.73 19.34 -4.76
N PRO A 22 -11.47 19.20 -5.88
CA PRO A 22 -12.46 18.15 -6.05
C PRO A 22 -11.83 16.75 -5.97
N ASP A 23 -12.57 15.76 -5.45
CA ASP A 23 -12.13 14.36 -5.42
C ASP A 23 -12.07 13.75 -6.83
N ASP A 24 -12.94 14.22 -7.74
CA ASP A 24 -12.99 13.78 -9.14
C ASP A 24 -12.07 14.65 -10.02
N MET A 25 -10.84 14.16 -10.21
CA MET A 25 -9.75 14.89 -10.89
C MET A 25 -9.93 15.02 -12.41
N SER A 26 -10.78 14.18 -13.02
CA SER A 26 -11.04 14.18 -14.49
C SER A 26 -11.56 15.52 -15.03
N MET A 27 -12.31 16.26 -14.20
CA MET A 27 -12.82 17.59 -14.54
C MET A 27 -11.73 18.66 -14.54
N LEU A 28 -10.69 18.49 -13.71
CA LEU A 28 -9.59 19.44 -13.57
C LEU A 28 -8.62 19.33 -14.75
N ASP A 29 -8.36 18.11 -15.22
CA ASP A 29 -7.49 17.85 -16.38
C ASP A 29 -8.06 18.47 -17.66
N SER A 30 -9.39 18.43 -17.84
CA SER A 30 -10.07 18.96 -19.03
C SER A 30 -10.01 20.49 -19.17
N ASN A 31 -9.85 21.21 -18.06
CA ASN A 31 -9.86 22.68 -18.01
C ASN A 31 -8.46 23.30 -17.82
N THR A 32 -7.41 22.47 -17.80
CA THR A 32 -6.06 22.94 -17.53
C THR A 32 -5.39 23.46 -18.81
N ASP A 33 -5.13 24.78 -18.85
CA ASP A 33 -4.38 25.38 -19.96
C ASP A 33 -2.89 25.07 -19.82
N ARG A 34 -2.34 24.32 -20.79
CA ARG A 34 -0.93 23.97 -20.91
C ARG A 34 0.01 25.17 -20.76
N ARG A 35 -0.40 26.38 -21.18
CA ARG A 35 0.43 27.59 -21.04
C ARG A 35 0.60 27.99 -19.58
N LYS A 36 -0.45 27.89 -18.78
CA LYS A 36 -0.43 28.22 -17.34
C LYS A 36 0.40 27.19 -16.57
N THR A 37 0.28 25.91 -16.91
CA THR A 37 1.10 24.83 -16.36
C THR A 37 2.59 25.07 -16.61
N LEU A 38 2.96 25.40 -17.86
CA LEU A 38 4.36 25.69 -18.21
C LEU A 38 4.88 26.96 -17.53
N TYR A 39 4.05 27.99 -17.39
CA TYR A 39 4.44 29.20 -16.66
C TYR A 39 4.68 28.92 -15.17
N ALA A 40 3.78 28.18 -14.53
CA ALA A 40 3.93 27.78 -13.14
C ALA A 40 5.22 26.97 -12.93
N LEU A 41 5.46 25.94 -13.76
CA LEU A 41 6.68 25.14 -13.69
C LEU A 41 7.95 25.98 -13.91
N SER A 42 7.92 26.97 -14.81
CA SER A 42 9.07 27.87 -15.04
C SER A 42 9.36 28.84 -13.90
N LYS A 43 8.40 29.02 -12.98
CA LYS A 43 8.57 29.84 -11.78
C LYS A 43 8.97 29.01 -10.56
N ILE A 44 8.59 27.74 -10.54
CA ILE A 44 8.95 26.83 -9.46
C ILE A 44 10.38 26.33 -9.64
N PHE A 45 10.71 25.89 -10.86
CA PHE A 45 12.03 25.35 -11.18
C PHE A 45 12.89 26.36 -11.94
N THR A 46 14.19 26.36 -11.65
CA THR A 46 15.20 27.11 -12.40
C THR A 46 16.44 26.27 -12.67
N TRP A 47 17.22 26.65 -13.69
CA TRP A 47 18.50 26.01 -13.99
C TRP A 47 19.57 26.48 -13.02
N ASN A 48 20.38 25.56 -12.50
CA ASN A 48 21.51 25.90 -11.64
C ASN A 48 22.62 26.57 -12.48
N SER A 49 23.10 27.74 -12.05
CA SER A 49 24.22 28.43 -12.71
C SER A 49 25.55 27.80 -12.23
N PRO A 50 26.46 27.42 -13.13
CA PRO A 50 27.75 26.81 -12.76
C PRO A 50 28.76 27.80 -12.13
N GLU A 51 28.34 29.00 -11.71
CA GLU A 51 29.21 30.03 -11.15
C GLU A 51 29.46 29.88 -9.64
N ASN A 52 28.66 29.08 -8.92
CA ASN A 52 28.98 28.72 -7.56
C ASN A 52 29.98 27.56 -7.60
N GLY A 53 31.24 27.83 -7.26
CA GLY A 53 32.33 26.86 -7.25
C GLY A 53 32.13 25.73 -6.25
N SER A 54 31.23 24.80 -6.58
CA SER A 54 31.12 23.49 -5.94
C SER A 54 32.32 22.63 -6.31
N VAL A 55 32.83 21.92 -5.30
CA VAL A 55 33.93 20.98 -5.42
C VAL A 55 33.50 19.84 -6.37
N PRO A 56 34.34 19.40 -7.32
CA PRO A 56 34.00 18.30 -8.21
C PRO A 56 33.86 17.01 -7.38
N GLY A 57 32.62 16.54 -7.19
CA GLY A 57 32.34 15.32 -6.42
C GLY A 57 30.90 15.19 -5.90
N GLU A 58 30.15 16.29 -5.78
CA GLU A 58 28.74 16.24 -5.38
C GLU A 58 27.83 16.12 -6.60
N GLU A 59 26.78 15.30 -6.53
CA GLU A 59 25.81 15.09 -7.62
C GLU A 59 25.15 16.43 -7.99
N GLU A 60 25.68 17.14 -8.98
CA GLU A 60 25.18 18.43 -9.42
C GLU A 60 23.84 18.25 -10.13
N THR A 61 22.74 18.53 -9.43
CA THR A 61 21.42 18.60 -10.08
C THR A 61 21.41 19.71 -11.11
N SER A 62 20.80 19.47 -12.27
CA SER A 62 20.70 20.51 -13.30
C SER A 62 19.71 21.62 -12.91
N ILE A 63 18.76 21.31 -12.03
CA ILE A 63 17.65 22.17 -11.61
C ILE A 63 17.59 22.35 -10.08
N SER A 64 16.99 23.47 -9.65
CA SER A 64 16.63 23.75 -8.25
C SER A 64 15.25 24.39 -8.15
N ILE A 65 14.68 24.40 -6.94
CA ILE A 65 13.40 25.05 -6.63
C ILE A 65 13.71 26.45 -6.07
N GLU A 66 13.37 27.50 -6.80
CA GLU A 66 13.57 28.90 -6.37
C GLU A 66 12.36 29.42 -5.57
N PHE A 67 11.15 29.02 -5.99
CA PHE A 67 9.91 29.49 -5.40
C PHE A 67 8.92 28.34 -5.25
N PHE A 68 8.39 28.16 -4.05
CA PHE A 68 7.44 27.08 -3.75
C PHE A 68 6.05 27.64 -3.38
N PRO A 69 5.11 27.70 -4.33
CA PRO A 69 3.71 27.96 -4.06
C PRO A 69 2.98 26.65 -3.69
N PRO A 70 2.62 26.40 -2.41
CA PRO A 70 2.14 25.08 -1.95
C PRO A 70 0.87 24.61 -2.67
N ASN A 71 -0.08 25.52 -2.86
CA ASN A 71 -1.35 25.22 -3.54
C ASN A 71 -1.17 24.91 -5.02
N ALA A 72 -0.33 25.69 -5.72
CA ALA A 72 -0.05 25.44 -7.14
C ALA A 72 0.80 24.19 -7.33
N PHE A 73 1.71 23.87 -6.41
CA PHE A 73 2.46 22.61 -6.43
C PHE A 73 1.53 21.42 -6.21
N ARG A 74 0.67 21.45 -5.18
CA ARG A 74 -0.37 20.42 -4.96
C ARG A 74 -1.25 20.23 -6.20
N TRP A 75 -1.63 21.33 -6.86
CA TRP A 75 -2.37 21.28 -8.12
C TRP A 75 -1.58 20.59 -9.25
N LEU A 76 -0.30 20.93 -9.43
CA LEU A 76 0.58 20.31 -10.44
C LEU A 76 0.81 18.82 -10.19
N VAL A 77 0.97 18.44 -8.92
CA VAL A 77 1.04 17.06 -8.45
C VAL A 77 -0.25 16.34 -8.84
N LYS A 78 -1.40 16.80 -8.37
CA LYS A 78 -2.69 16.13 -8.60
C LYS A 78 -3.07 16.04 -10.09
N THR A 79 -2.72 17.02 -10.92
CA THR A 79 -2.97 17.01 -12.37
C THR A 79 -1.98 16.16 -13.17
N GLY A 80 -0.96 15.58 -12.50
CA GLY A 80 0.04 14.73 -13.16
C GLY A 80 0.92 15.47 -14.17
N HIS A 81 1.02 16.79 -14.09
CA HIS A 81 1.83 17.61 -15.00
C HIS A 81 3.30 17.75 -14.58
N LEU A 82 3.70 17.11 -13.49
CA LEU A 82 5.07 17.07 -12.98
C LEU A 82 5.84 15.88 -13.62
N SER A 83 6.34 16.06 -14.84
CA SER A 83 7.20 15.11 -15.57
C SER A 83 8.46 15.82 -16.07
N ALA A 84 9.55 15.07 -16.28
CA ALA A 84 10.80 15.61 -16.81
C ALA A 84 10.59 16.36 -18.13
N ALA A 85 9.76 15.82 -19.03
CA ALA A 85 9.47 16.46 -20.31
C ALA A 85 8.70 17.78 -20.18
N THR A 86 7.79 17.90 -19.21
CA THR A 86 7.01 19.13 -19.02
C THR A 86 7.83 20.21 -18.33
N VAL A 87 8.65 19.82 -17.34
CA VAL A 87 9.62 20.71 -16.67
C VAL A 87 10.66 21.21 -17.68
N GLU A 88 11.25 20.33 -18.47
CA GLU A 88 12.22 20.70 -19.50
C GLU A 88 11.59 21.66 -20.53
N SER A 89 10.37 21.36 -21.00
CA SER A 89 9.66 22.25 -21.93
C SER A 89 9.31 23.61 -21.29
N ALA A 90 9.07 23.68 -19.98
CA ALA A 90 8.76 24.92 -19.27
C ALA A 90 10.00 25.80 -19.17
N LEU A 91 11.12 25.20 -18.79
CA LEU A 91 12.42 25.84 -18.65
C LEU A 91 12.91 26.33 -20.02
N ARG A 92 12.96 25.48 -21.06
CA ARG A 92 13.44 25.88 -22.40
C ARG A 92 12.70 27.09 -23.00
N LYS A 93 11.42 27.29 -22.65
CA LYS A 93 10.61 28.41 -23.14
C LYS A 93 10.90 29.73 -22.44
N HIS A 94 11.31 29.69 -21.18
CA HIS A 94 11.48 30.88 -20.33
C HIS A 94 12.94 31.14 -19.93
N SER A 95 13.88 30.25 -20.28
CA SER A 95 15.31 30.40 -20.01
C SER A 95 16.07 31.18 -21.10
N ARG A 96 17.27 31.64 -20.74
CA ARG A 96 18.16 32.42 -21.62
C ARG A 96 18.67 31.55 -22.78
N ALA A 97 19.17 32.19 -23.84
CA ALA A 97 19.63 31.49 -25.05
C ALA A 97 20.69 30.40 -24.76
N SER A 98 21.54 30.61 -23.76
CA SER A 98 22.57 29.66 -23.31
C SER A 98 22.02 28.41 -22.63
N ASP A 99 20.80 28.45 -22.09
CA ASP A 99 20.21 27.35 -21.32
C ASP A 99 19.35 26.42 -22.19
N ARG A 100 19.10 26.77 -23.46
CA ARG A 100 18.27 25.98 -24.38
C ARG A 100 18.89 24.64 -24.77
N ALA A 101 20.19 24.48 -24.56
CA ALA A 101 20.92 23.24 -24.81
C ALA A 101 20.93 22.29 -23.59
N ARG A 102 20.47 22.75 -22.41
CA ARG A 102 20.44 21.95 -21.19
C ARG A 102 19.23 21.00 -21.22
N SER A 103 19.44 19.80 -20.72
CA SER A 103 18.41 18.79 -20.52
C SER A 103 18.32 18.44 -19.05
N VAL A 104 17.11 18.16 -18.58
CA VAL A 104 16.87 17.62 -17.24
C VAL A 104 17.38 16.19 -17.23
N SER A 105 18.28 15.85 -16.31
CA SER A 105 18.80 14.50 -16.15
C SER A 105 17.82 13.62 -15.37
N GLU A 106 18.00 12.30 -15.45
CA GLU A 106 17.14 11.33 -14.78
C GLU A 106 17.22 11.50 -13.25
N GLY A 107 16.09 11.74 -12.56
CA GLY A 107 16.07 11.90 -11.10
C GLY A 107 16.30 13.34 -10.60
N ASP A 108 16.49 14.30 -11.50
CA ASP A 108 16.77 15.68 -11.14
C ASP A 108 15.59 16.36 -10.40
N ILE A 109 14.35 15.98 -10.72
CA ILE A 109 13.16 16.58 -10.11
C ILE A 109 13.10 16.19 -8.63
N ILE A 110 13.26 14.90 -8.35
CA ILE A 110 13.22 14.40 -6.97
C ILE A 110 14.41 14.92 -6.17
N THR A 111 15.60 15.01 -6.76
CA THR A 111 16.77 15.56 -6.07
C THR A 111 16.61 17.06 -5.79
N ALA A 112 15.99 17.82 -6.69
CA ALA A 112 15.62 19.22 -6.45
C ALA A 112 14.59 19.37 -5.32
N ILE A 113 13.61 18.47 -5.25
CA ILE A 113 12.62 18.45 -4.15
C ILE A 113 13.30 18.13 -2.81
N HIS A 114 14.19 17.14 -2.77
CA HIS A 114 14.94 16.81 -1.56
C HIS A 114 15.81 17.98 -1.07
N ARG A 115 16.48 18.69 -1.98
CA ARG A 115 17.29 19.86 -1.61
C ARG A 115 16.45 20.99 -1.01
N PHE A 116 15.22 21.14 -1.47
CA PHE A 116 14.28 22.13 -0.94
C PHE A 116 13.64 21.66 0.38
N ASP A 117 13.30 20.38 0.48
CA ASP A 117 12.67 19.78 1.66
C ASP A 117 13.42 18.51 2.11
N PRO A 118 14.45 18.66 2.97
CA PRO A 118 15.17 17.53 3.57
C PRO A 118 14.32 16.67 4.50
N SER A 119 13.19 17.21 5.01
CA SER A 119 12.27 16.46 5.87
C SER A 119 11.39 15.47 5.10
N MET A 120 11.42 15.53 3.77
CA MET A 120 10.75 14.61 2.83
C MET A 120 9.21 14.60 2.88
N HIS A 121 8.58 15.58 3.53
CA HIS A 121 7.12 15.72 3.52
C HIS A 121 6.56 15.93 2.11
N LEU A 122 7.25 16.75 1.31
CA LEU A 122 6.85 17.00 -0.09
C LEU A 122 7.01 15.76 -0.97
N LEU A 123 8.03 14.95 -0.69
CA LEU A 123 8.28 13.70 -1.40
C LEU A 123 7.18 12.67 -1.07
N ASP A 124 6.83 12.50 0.20
CA ASP A 124 5.72 11.63 0.60
C ASP A 124 4.39 12.09 0.00
N ALA A 125 4.11 13.40 0.03
CA ALA A 125 2.93 13.95 -0.60
C ALA A 125 2.90 13.65 -2.11
N LEU A 126 4.03 13.79 -2.81
CA LEU A 126 4.13 13.45 -4.24
C LEU A 126 3.93 11.96 -4.50
N LEU A 127 4.46 11.09 -3.64
CA LEU A 127 4.38 9.64 -3.76
C LEU A 127 3.00 9.08 -3.37
N THR A 128 2.26 9.74 -2.49
CA THR A 128 0.92 9.33 -2.07
C THR A 128 -0.12 9.53 -3.19
N HIS A 129 0.01 10.58 -4.01
CA HIS A 129 -0.98 10.88 -5.04
C HIS A 129 -0.84 9.98 -6.29
N PRO A 130 -1.96 9.62 -6.98
CA PRO A 130 -1.96 8.76 -8.16
C PRO A 130 -1.47 9.52 -9.41
N ASN A 131 -0.19 9.87 -9.42
CA ASN A 131 0.42 10.63 -10.50
C ASN A 131 1.32 9.73 -11.33
N TYR A 132 1.47 10.08 -12.61
CA TYR A 132 2.46 9.47 -13.46
C TYR A 132 3.84 10.06 -13.16
N LEU A 133 4.66 9.29 -12.44
CA LEU A 133 6.09 9.55 -12.27
C LEU A 133 6.87 8.55 -13.12
N GLU A 134 7.94 9.02 -13.73
CA GLU A 134 8.84 8.16 -14.51
C GLU A 134 9.64 7.23 -13.59
N VAL A 135 10.08 6.08 -14.11
CA VAL A 135 10.81 5.07 -13.31
C VAL A 135 12.09 5.63 -12.71
N SER A 136 12.80 6.47 -13.47
CA SER A 136 14.01 7.17 -13.01
C SER A 136 13.76 8.00 -11.76
N GLU A 137 12.68 8.79 -11.75
CA GLU A 137 12.32 9.62 -10.59
C GLU A 137 11.95 8.77 -9.38
N ILE A 138 11.24 7.65 -9.58
CA ILE A 138 10.87 6.75 -8.47
C ILE A 138 12.11 6.05 -7.91
N VAL A 139 13.03 5.59 -8.77
CA VAL A 139 14.28 4.97 -8.33
C VAL A 139 15.17 5.98 -7.60
N GLN A 140 15.22 7.23 -8.06
CA GLN A 140 15.91 8.30 -7.34
C GLN A 140 15.25 8.61 -5.99
N ALA A 141 13.92 8.59 -5.90
CA ALA A 141 13.22 8.74 -4.62
C ALA A 141 13.61 7.61 -3.65
N VAL A 142 13.65 6.36 -4.12
CA VAL A 142 14.11 5.22 -3.32
C VAL A 142 15.55 5.40 -2.87
N LYS A 143 16.46 5.85 -3.76
CA LYS A 143 17.86 6.13 -3.42
C LYS A 143 17.98 7.15 -2.29
N LEU A 144 17.34 8.32 -2.43
CA LEU A 144 17.41 9.37 -1.42
C LEU A 144 16.77 8.96 -0.09
N LEU A 145 15.65 8.24 -0.15
CA LEU A 145 15.01 7.68 1.06
C LEU A 145 15.95 6.69 1.76
N ILE A 146 16.59 5.79 1.02
CA ILE A 146 17.61 4.87 1.56
C ILE A 146 18.75 5.65 2.22
N GLN A 147 19.33 6.64 1.54
CA GLN A 147 20.42 7.45 2.08
C GLN A 147 20.03 8.17 3.37
N SER A 148 18.80 8.68 3.44
CA SER A 148 18.29 9.35 4.65
C SER A 148 18.01 8.41 5.82
N LEU A 149 17.79 7.12 5.55
CA LEU A 149 17.59 6.08 6.55
C LEU A 149 18.92 5.46 6.99
N ASP A 150 19.88 5.36 6.09
CA ASP A 150 21.22 4.82 6.30
C ASP A 150 22.11 5.79 7.09
N ASN A 151 21.95 7.11 6.89
CA ASN A 151 22.70 8.14 7.61
C ASN A 151 21.80 9.22 8.23
N PRO A 152 21.18 8.95 9.40
CA PRO A 152 20.26 9.90 10.05
C PRO A 152 20.95 11.18 10.57
N GLU A 153 22.28 11.18 10.76
CA GLU A 153 23.02 12.32 11.32
C GLU A 153 23.36 13.40 10.28
N ALA A 154 23.53 13.04 9.01
CA ALA A 154 23.88 13.99 7.95
C ALA A 154 22.75 15.00 7.64
N SER A 155 21.50 14.67 7.97
CA SER A 155 20.34 15.54 7.76
C SER A 155 20.17 16.63 8.84
N ASN A 156 20.83 16.48 10.00
CA ASN A 156 20.50 17.22 11.22
C ASN A 156 21.73 17.81 11.91
N SER A 157 22.66 18.41 11.18
CA SER A 157 23.65 19.29 11.83
C SER A 157 23.13 20.74 11.84
N PRO A 158 22.44 21.20 12.89
CA PRO A 158 22.36 22.63 13.12
C PRO A 158 23.81 23.10 13.32
N THR A 159 24.25 24.03 12.49
CA THR A 159 25.54 24.71 12.64
C THR A 159 25.56 25.41 14.00
N LEU A 160 26.10 24.73 15.01
CA LEU A 160 26.36 25.26 16.33
C LEU A 160 27.46 26.32 16.22
N ILE A 161 27.04 27.59 16.25
CA ILE A 161 27.94 28.73 16.43
C ILE A 161 28.08 28.93 17.94
N THR A 162 29.08 28.30 18.57
CA THR A 162 29.47 28.59 19.96
C THR A 162 30.64 29.55 19.96
N ASN A 163 30.36 30.83 20.19
CA ASN A 163 31.37 31.83 20.55
C ASN A 163 30.79 32.72 21.64
N GLY A 164 31.46 32.78 22.80
CA GLY A 164 31.19 33.80 23.80
C GLY A 164 31.49 33.41 25.24
N GLU A 165 32.78 33.35 25.56
CA GLU A 165 33.39 33.35 26.90
C GLU A 165 32.63 34.19 27.95
N ALA A 166 32.14 33.55 29.03
CA ALA A 166 31.65 34.24 30.22
C ALA A 166 32.25 33.61 31.49
N THR A 167 33.11 34.38 32.15
CA THR A 167 33.72 34.13 33.46
C THR A 167 32.66 33.82 34.52
N LEU A 168 32.67 32.60 35.08
CA LEU A 168 31.73 32.13 36.10
C LEU A 168 32.22 32.46 37.52
N THR A 169 31.37 33.12 38.32
CA THR A 169 31.51 33.22 39.78
C THR A 169 30.74 32.10 40.49
N ASN A 170 31.40 31.43 41.44
CA ASN A 170 31.08 30.12 42.06
C ASN A 170 29.73 29.98 42.83
N GLY A 171 28.76 30.89 42.70
CA GLY A 171 27.46 30.82 43.38
C GLY A 171 26.25 30.61 42.45
N GLU A 172 26.43 30.80 41.14
CA GLU A 172 25.37 30.77 40.12
C GLU A 172 25.40 29.48 39.27
N LEU A 173 26.30 28.54 39.63
CA LEU A 173 26.52 27.30 38.88
C LEU A 173 25.31 26.37 38.92
N THR A 174 24.62 26.24 40.06
CA THR A 174 23.56 25.22 40.20
C THR A 174 22.27 25.60 39.49
N SER A 175 21.92 26.89 39.43
CA SER A 175 20.75 27.37 38.69
C SER A 175 21.03 27.36 37.18
N THR A 176 22.23 27.74 36.76
CA THR A 176 22.63 27.71 35.33
C THR A 176 22.73 26.28 34.80
N ILE A 177 23.31 25.34 35.57
CA ILE A 177 23.34 23.92 35.22
C ILE A 177 21.92 23.34 35.12
N GLN A 178 21.00 23.76 36.00
CA GLN A 178 19.62 23.26 35.94
C GLN A 178 18.85 23.82 34.74
N THR A 179 19.02 25.11 34.40
CA THR A 179 18.43 25.69 33.20
C THR A 179 19.05 25.16 31.90
N GLU A 180 20.36 24.86 31.92
CA GLU A 180 21.07 24.26 30.78
C GLU A 180 20.69 22.78 30.62
N SER A 181 20.47 22.06 31.72
CA SER A 181 19.95 20.69 31.69
C SER A 181 18.51 20.61 31.18
N GLU A 182 17.64 21.54 31.60
CA GLU A 182 16.24 21.57 31.14
C GLU A 182 16.17 21.96 29.65
N ALA A 183 17.02 22.88 29.19
CA ALA A 183 17.18 23.17 27.76
C ALA A 183 17.74 21.96 26.98
N ALA A 184 18.68 21.21 27.55
CA ALA A 184 19.21 20.00 26.92
C ALA A 184 18.17 18.86 26.86
N ASP A 185 17.31 18.74 27.87
CA ASP A 185 16.21 17.76 27.90
C ASP A 185 15.11 18.12 26.88
N ASP A 186 14.79 19.41 26.73
CA ASP A 186 13.86 19.91 25.71
C ASP A 186 14.43 19.71 24.29
N ASP A 187 15.72 19.96 24.09
CA ASP A 187 16.42 19.69 22.82
C ASP A 187 16.45 18.19 22.49
N LEU A 188 16.64 17.32 23.49
CA LEU A 188 16.55 15.87 23.33
C LEU A 188 15.12 15.44 22.98
N ALA A 189 14.11 15.98 23.64
CA ALA A 189 12.70 15.68 23.33
C ALA A 189 12.31 16.14 21.92
N PHE A 190 12.81 17.31 21.50
CA PHE A 190 12.63 17.81 20.13
C PHE A 190 13.36 16.94 19.10
N ALA A 191 14.59 16.51 19.38
CA ALA A 191 15.34 15.61 18.52
C ALA A 191 14.64 14.25 18.39
N LEU A 192 14.16 13.68 19.50
CA LEU A 192 13.44 12.40 19.51
C LEU A 192 12.12 12.49 18.73
N SER A 193 11.32 13.52 18.95
CA SER A 193 10.06 13.72 18.22
C SER A 193 10.28 13.97 16.72
N THR A 194 11.35 14.68 16.35
CA THR A 194 11.74 14.88 14.95
C THR A 194 12.26 13.59 14.30
N LEU A 195 12.96 12.76 15.06
CA LEU A 195 13.47 11.47 14.59
C LEU A 195 12.33 10.46 14.41
N GLU A 196 11.41 10.38 15.37
CA GLU A 196 10.26 9.45 15.35
C GLU A 196 9.25 9.82 14.25
N ASN A 197 8.86 11.10 14.18
CA ASN A 197 7.95 11.58 13.14
C ASN A 197 8.63 11.56 11.76
N GLY A 198 9.91 11.91 11.68
CA GLY A 198 10.69 11.87 10.44
C GLY A 198 10.87 10.43 9.92
N LEU A 199 11.18 9.47 10.79
CA LEU A 199 11.34 8.07 10.42
C LEU A 199 10.01 7.46 9.92
N SER A 200 8.90 7.80 10.58
CA SER A 200 7.57 7.34 10.17
C SER A 200 7.19 7.82 8.77
N ILE A 201 7.50 9.08 8.46
CA ILE A 201 7.17 9.68 7.16
C ILE A 201 8.08 9.15 6.05
N ARG A 202 9.38 8.98 6.35
CA ARG A 202 10.33 8.38 5.39
C ARG A 202 10.00 6.92 5.11
N SER A 203 9.66 6.13 6.14
CA SER A 203 9.26 4.73 5.96
C SER A 203 7.95 4.60 5.17
N GLN A 204 6.97 5.45 5.45
CA GLN A 204 5.73 5.53 4.68
C GLN A 204 5.98 5.93 3.21
N ALA A 205 6.77 6.98 2.98
CA ALA A 205 7.16 7.41 1.64
C ALA A 205 7.88 6.29 0.87
N LEU A 206 8.75 5.54 1.53
CA LEU A 206 9.43 4.40 0.93
C LEU A 206 8.44 3.31 0.53
N ARG A 207 7.48 2.94 1.40
CA ARG A 207 6.42 1.97 1.05
C ARG A 207 5.59 2.44 -0.16
N HIS A 208 5.27 3.73 -0.24
CA HIS A 208 4.59 4.30 -1.40
C HIS A 208 5.46 4.23 -2.68
N ALA A 209 6.75 4.56 -2.58
CA ALA A 209 7.70 4.48 -3.68
C ALA A 209 7.85 3.04 -4.20
N LEU A 210 8.02 2.06 -3.30
CA LEU A 210 8.13 0.64 -3.64
C LEU A 210 6.86 0.12 -4.30
N THR A 211 5.68 0.49 -3.79
CA THR A 211 4.39 0.11 -4.38
C THR A 211 4.23 0.66 -5.79
N LYS A 212 4.66 1.91 -6.03
CA LYS A 212 4.69 2.52 -7.37
C LYS A 212 5.73 1.85 -8.27
N LEU A 213 6.91 1.54 -7.75
CA LEU A 213 7.97 0.88 -8.50
C LEU A 213 7.52 -0.51 -9.02
N HIS A 214 6.78 -1.26 -8.20
CA HIS A 214 6.21 -2.55 -8.60
C HIS A 214 5.20 -2.47 -9.75
N SER A 215 4.64 -1.29 -10.05
CA SER A 215 3.73 -1.14 -11.20
C SER A 215 4.44 -1.22 -12.57
N PHE A 216 5.78 -1.15 -12.59
CA PHE A 216 6.57 -1.18 -13.81
C PHE A 216 7.10 -2.58 -14.16
N PRO A 217 7.49 -2.83 -15.42
CA PRO A 217 8.07 -4.10 -15.82
C PRO A 217 9.39 -4.41 -15.08
N PRO A 218 9.60 -5.65 -14.59
CA PRO A 218 10.81 -6.04 -13.84
C PRO A 218 12.13 -5.71 -14.56
N SER A 219 12.19 -5.93 -15.88
CA SER A 219 13.39 -5.64 -16.68
C SER A 219 13.79 -4.17 -16.65
N THR A 220 12.80 -3.28 -16.57
CA THR A 220 13.02 -1.83 -16.50
C THR A 220 13.51 -1.43 -15.11
N ILE A 221 12.88 -1.99 -14.07
CA ILE A 221 13.28 -1.77 -12.67
C ILE A 221 14.74 -2.17 -12.46
N VAL A 222 15.13 -3.39 -12.85
CA VAL A 222 16.51 -3.88 -12.71
C VAL A 222 17.52 -2.97 -13.42
N ARG A 223 17.18 -2.48 -14.62
CA ARG A 223 18.05 -1.60 -15.40
C ARG A 223 18.32 -0.28 -14.67
N TYR A 224 17.26 0.37 -14.17
CA TYR A 224 17.38 1.66 -13.48
C TYR A 224 18.00 1.52 -12.09
N LEU A 225 17.65 0.47 -11.34
CA LEU A 225 18.30 0.17 -10.06
C LEU A 225 19.82 0.01 -10.24
N ARG A 226 20.25 -0.74 -11.26
CA ARG A 226 21.68 -0.95 -11.53
C ARG A 226 22.42 0.32 -11.98
N SER A 227 21.74 1.25 -12.66
CA SER A 227 22.39 2.46 -13.17
C SER A 227 22.42 3.60 -12.16
N MET A 228 21.46 3.68 -11.24
CA MET A 228 21.29 4.82 -10.33
C MET A 228 21.72 4.52 -8.90
N LEU A 229 21.61 3.27 -8.42
CA LEU A 229 22.00 2.89 -7.07
C LEU A 229 23.41 2.29 -7.05
N SER A 230 24.16 2.64 -6.00
CA SER A 230 25.41 1.98 -5.66
C SER A 230 25.17 0.56 -5.14
N GLN A 231 26.23 -0.23 -5.11
CA GLN A 231 26.14 -1.58 -4.57
C GLN A 231 25.74 -1.60 -3.08
N HIS A 232 26.23 -0.64 -2.29
CA HIS A 232 25.87 -0.50 -0.89
C HIS A 232 24.37 -0.26 -0.73
N GLU A 233 23.83 0.70 -1.47
CA GLU A 233 22.41 1.06 -1.45
C GLU A 233 21.51 -0.11 -1.87
N LEU A 234 21.94 -0.93 -2.84
CA LEU A 234 21.20 -2.13 -3.25
C LEU A 234 21.16 -3.19 -2.14
N VAL A 235 22.27 -3.41 -1.43
CA VAL A 235 22.31 -4.35 -0.29
C VAL A 235 21.47 -3.83 0.87
N PHE A 236 21.54 -2.53 1.16
CA PHE A 236 20.70 -1.89 2.17
C PHE A 236 19.21 -2.00 1.83
N LEU A 237 18.84 -1.81 0.55
CA LEU A 237 17.47 -2.06 0.07
C LEU A 237 17.03 -3.51 0.30
N ILE A 238 17.91 -4.49 0.08
CA ILE A 238 17.61 -5.90 0.38
C ILE A 238 17.34 -6.08 1.89
N HIS A 239 18.12 -5.45 2.76
CA HIS A 239 17.88 -5.50 4.21
C HIS A 239 16.54 -4.88 4.60
N ILE A 240 16.19 -3.71 4.06
CA ILE A 240 14.88 -3.09 4.30
C ILE A 240 13.75 -4.02 3.87
N LEU A 241 13.83 -4.60 2.66
CA LEU A 241 12.80 -5.52 2.15
C LEU A 241 12.68 -6.80 2.99
N ARG A 242 13.78 -7.27 3.60
CA ARG A 242 13.76 -8.40 4.55
C ARG A 242 13.07 -8.04 5.86
N ILE A 243 13.32 -6.84 6.39
CA ILE A 243 12.63 -6.33 7.58
C ILE A 243 11.13 -6.24 7.31
N GLU A 244 10.73 -5.63 6.18
CA GLU A 244 9.31 -5.56 5.78
C GLU A 244 8.67 -6.94 5.57
N LEU A 245 9.43 -7.94 5.09
CA LEU A 245 8.95 -9.32 4.99
C LEU A 245 8.68 -9.94 6.37
N ALA A 246 9.57 -9.69 7.34
CA ALA A 246 9.45 -10.19 8.70
C ALA A 246 8.35 -9.47 9.49
N ASP A 247 8.27 -8.15 9.39
CA ASP A 247 7.22 -7.32 9.99
C ASP A 247 5.84 -7.65 9.41
N GLY A 248 5.78 -8.05 8.13
CA GLY A 248 4.59 -8.61 7.52
C GLY A 248 4.17 -9.97 8.09
N GLY A 249 4.88 -10.53 9.07
CA GLY A 249 4.53 -11.77 9.75
C GLY A 249 4.62 -13.04 8.90
N TRP A 250 5.16 -12.95 7.68
CA TRP A 250 5.20 -14.07 6.73
C TRP A 250 6.25 -15.14 7.10
N THR A 251 7.23 -14.78 7.91
CA THR A 251 8.28 -15.67 8.42
C THR A 251 8.02 -16.12 9.87
N SER A 252 7.03 -15.52 10.53
CA SER A 252 6.68 -15.78 11.93
C SER A 252 5.78 -17.01 12.06
N ARG A 253 5.91 -17.72 13.19
CA ARG A 253 5.06 -18.89 13.47
C ARG A 253 3.74 -18.45 14.07
N TYR A 254 2.63 -18.99 13.56
CA TYR A 254 1.29 -18.74 14.11
C TYR A 254 1.13 -19.16 15.58
N THR A 255 1.97 -20.05 16.10
CA THR A 255 1.93 -20.52 17.49
C THR A 255 2.66 -19.62 18.49
N ASP A 256 3.53 -18.73 17.99
CA ASP A 256 4.31 -17.82 18.84
C ASP A 256 3.59 -16.50 19.13
N ALA A 257 2.50 -16.19 18.41
CA ALA A 257 1.65 -15.04 18.69
C ALA A 257 0.88 -15.24 19.99
N GLY A 258 1.11 -14.37 20.98
CA GLY A 258 0.34 -14.38 22.23
C GLY A 258 -1.11 -13.98 21.98
N PRO A 259 -2.04 -14.28 22.91
CA PRO A 259 -3.46 -13.91 22.80
C PRO A 259 -3.75 -12.39 22.80
N GLY A 260 -2.73 -11.54 22.67
CA GLY A 260 -2.83 -10.07 22.52
C GLY A 260 -2.17 -9.51 21.25
N ASP A 261 -1.49 -10.31 20.43
CA ASP A 261 -0.80 -9.85 19.20
C ASP A 261 -1.70 -9.93 17.94
N ILE A 262 -2.97 -10.28 18.10
CA ILE A 262 -3.94 -10.44 17.00
C ILE A 262 -4.39 -9.07 16.45
N ASP A 263 -4.05 -7.97 17.13
CA ASP A 263 -4.25 -6.60 16.66
C ASP A 263 -3.15 -6.14 15.68
N ALA A 264 -2.15 -6.98 15.38
CA ALA A 264 -1.23 -6.72 14.27
C ALA A 264 -2.06 -6.60 12.97
N GLU A 265 -1.95 -5.45 12.30
CA GLU A 265 -2.61 -5.18 11.03
C GLU A 265 -2.51 -6.41 10.13
N THR A 266 -3.65 -6.94 9.69
CA THR A 266 -3.70 -8.10 8.80
C THR A 266 -2.69 -7.91 7.67
N PRO A 267 -1.69 -8.80 7.51
CA PRO A 267 -0.64 -8.58 6.54
C PRO A 267 -1.25 -8.49 5.16
N SER A 268 -0.97 -7.40 4.46
CA SER A 268 -1.61 -7.15 3.18
C SER A 268 -1.08 -8.15 2.14
N ASP A 269 -1.97 -8.94 1.53
CA ASP A 269 -1.65 -9.86 0.42
C ASP A 269 -0.94 -9.16 -0.75
N ARG A 270 -1.16 -7.85 -0.90
CA ARG A 270 -0.50 -7.01 -1.91
C ARG A 270 0.95 -6.71 -1.55
N GLY A 271 1.27 -6.61 -0.25
CA GLY A 271 2.61 -6.35 0.25
C GLY A 271 3.59 -7.46 -0.12
N ILE A 272 3.21 -8.74 0.06
CA ILE A 272 4.10 -9.88 -0.24
C ILE A 272 4.46 -9.96 -1.74
N ALA A 273 3.53 -9.64 -2.64
CA ALA A 273 3.80 -9.60 -4.08
C ALA A 273 4.77 -8.45 -4.45
N VAL A 274 4.58 -7.26 -3.85
CA VAL A 274 5.48 -6.11 -4.05
C VAL A 274 6.87 -6.43 -3.51
N ILE A 275 6.98 -6.95 -2.29
CA ILE A 275 8.26 -7.30 -1.67
C ILE A 275 8.96 -8.39 -2.49
N GLY A 276 8.28 -9.48 -2.84
CA GLY A 276 8.91 -10.59 -3.57
C GLY A 276 9.41 -10.21 -4.96
N THR A 277 8.68 -9.36 -5.69
CA THR A 277 9.12 -8.88 -7.01
C THR A 277 10.28 -7.90 -6.93
N LEU A 278 10.24 -6.95 -5.98
CA LEU A 278 11.32 -5.98 -5.80
C LEU A 278 12.57 -6.61 -5.22
N LEU A 279 12.44 -7.59 -4.33
CA LEU A 279 13.57 -8.34 -3.79
C LEU A 279 14.28 -9.12 -4.91
N ASN A 280 13.55 -9.79 -5.79
CA ASN A 280 14.12 -10.42 -6.98
C ASN A 280 14.81 -9.39 -7.89
N CYS A 281 14.16 -8.24 -8.15
CA CYS A 281 14.76 -7.19 -8.98
C CYS A 281 16.04 -6.60 -8.34
N ALA A 282 16.08 -6.45 -7.01
CA ALA A 282 17.25 -5.94 -6.29
C ALA A 282 18.41 -6.93 -6.34
N VAL A 283 18.15 -8.24 -6.10
CA VAL A 283 19.17 -9.28 -6.24
C VAL A 283 19.71 -9.36 -7.67
N ASP A 284 18.84 -9.26 -8.68
CA ASP A 284 19.22 -9.22 -10.09
C ASP A 284 20.02 -7.95 -10.44
N ALA A 285 19.66 -6.80 -9.86
CA ALA A 285 20.36 -5.53 -10.08
C ALA A 285 21.81 -5.59 -9.58
N VAL A 286 22.05 -6.16 -8.39
CA VAL A 286 23.40 -6.42 -7.84
C VAL A 286 24.20 -7.29 -8.80
N GLY A 287 23.59 -8.39 -9.28
CA GLY A 287 24.21 -9.33 -10.22
C GLY A 287 25.44 -10.06 -9.64
N VAL A 288 25.94 -11.06 -10.38
CA VAL A 288 27.03 -11.93 -9.90
C VAL A 288 28.33 -11.15 -9.63
N GLY A 289 28.62 -10.13 -10.45
CA GLY A 289 29.80 -9.28 -10.30
C GLY A 289 29.77 -8.41 -9.04
N GLY A 290 28.59 -7.89 -8.68
CA GLY A 290 28.40 -7.17 -7.42
C GLY A 290 28.66 -8.08 -6.24
N TRP A 291 27.98 -9.23 -6.16
CA TRP A 291 28.18 -10.17 -5.04
C TRP A 291 29.63 -10.60 -4.84
N LEU A 292 30.43 -10.75 -5.91
CA LEU A 292 31.86 -11.09 -5.79
C LEU A 292 32.74 -9.91 -5.34
N GLN A 293 32.45 -8.68 -5.79
CA GLN A 293 33.25 -7.49 -5.48
C GLN A 293 32.91 -6.88 -4.12
N GLY A 294 31.62 -6.88 -3.74
CA GLY A 294 31.14 -6.31 -2.48
C GLY A 294 31.56 -7.09 -1.24
N LEU A 295 31.98 -8.35 -1.40
CA LEU A 295 32.56 -9.15 -0.31
C LEU A 295 33.79 -8.51 0.36
N ILE A 296 34.35 -7.44 -0.22
CA ILE A 296 35.54 -6.74 0.25
C ILE A 296 35.20 -5.51 1.12
N ASP A 297 34.08 -4.83 0.88
CA ASP A 297 33.77 -3.51 1.49
C ASP A 297 32.66 -3.53 2.56
N PHE A 298 31.95 -4.65 2.75
CA PHE A 298 30.90 -4.73 3.77
C PHE A 298 31.45 -5.14 5.15
N PRO A 299 30.89 -4.61 6.27
CA PRO A 299 31.27 -5.01 7.62
C PRO A 299 31.06 -6.51 7.84
N GLU A 300 31.89 -7.12 8.70
CA GLU A 300 32.14 -8.57 8.80
C GLU A 300 30.90 -9.50 8.87
N ASP A 301 29.71 -9.00 9.23
CA ASP A 301 28.45 -9.75 9.26
C ASP A 301 27.84 -10.03 7.87
N THR A 302 28.18 -9.25 6.85
CA THR A 302 27.70 -9.47 5.45
C THR A 302 28.64 -10.37 4.65
N VAL A 303 29.83 -10.68 5.20
CA VAL A 303 31.02 -11.13 4.46
C VAL A 303 31.06 -12.63 4.12
N LYS A 304 30.14 -13.48 4.59
CA LYS A 304 30.28 -14.95 4.42
C LYS A 304 29.08 -15.70 3.85
N GLY A 305 28.31 -15.06 2.95
CA GLY A 305 27.17 -15.74 2.32
C GLY A 305 26.02 -16.07 3.28
N GLU A 306 26.12 -15.64 4.55
CA GLU A 306 25.08 -15.76 5.57
C GLU A 306 23.85 -14.92 5.20
N LEU A 307 24.04 -13.75 4.57
CA LEU A 307 22.93 -12.95 4.04
C LEU A 307 22.10 -13.74 3.00
N LEU A 308 22.75 -14.38 2.03
CA LEU A 308 22.05 -15.17 1.01
C LEU A 308 21.46 -16.46 1.60
N ALA A 309 22.14 -17.08 2.56
CA ALA A 309 21.64 -18.26 3.25
C ALA A 309 20.39 -17.95 4.11
N SER A 310 20.43 -16.85 4.87
CA SER A 310 19.30 -16.36 5.66
C SER A 310 18.15 -15.91 4.78
N LEU A 311 18.41 -15.14 3.72
CA LEU A 311 17.40 -14.75 2.74
C LEU A 311 16.74 -15.98 2.09
N ARG A 312 17.53 -17.01 1.75
CA ARG A 312 16.98 -18.27 1.25
C ARG A 312 16.10 -18.98 2.28
N ALA A 313 16.52 -19.01 3.55
CA ALA A 313 15.73 -19.63 4.61
C ALA A 313 14.41 -18.89 4.84
N GLU A 314 14.43 -17.55 4.90
CA GLU A 314 13.26 -16.68 5.04
C GLU A 314 12.28 -16.83 3.87
N THR A 315 12.79 -16.77 2.63
CA THR A 315 11.95 -16.93 1.43
C THR A 315 11.38 -18.35 1.31
N SER A 316 12.11 -19.37 1.75
CA SER A 316 11.60 -20.75 1.80
C SER A 316 10.47 -20.90 2.83
N ALA A 317 10.63 -20.30 4.01
CA ALA A 317 9.60 -20.29 5.04
C ALA A 317 8.33 -19.55 4.57
N ALA A 318 8.49 -18.36 3.98
CA ALA A 318 7.38 -17.59 3.44
C ALA A 318 6.65 -18.34 2.30
N LEU A 319 7.39 -19.03 1.43
CA LEU A 319 6.82 -19.84 0.35
C LEU A 319 6.02 -21.03 0.87
N GLU A 320 6.54 -21.73 1.88
CA GLU A 320 5.85 -22.85 2.53
C GLU A 320 4.54 -22.37 3.17
N GLY A 321 4.56 -21.23 3.88
CA GLY A 321 3.37 -20.59 4.42
C GLY A 321 2.34 -20.22 3.34
N CYS A 322 2.79 -19.66 2.20
CA CYS A 322 1.91 -19.37 1.06
C CYS A 322 1.28 -20.64 0.47
N HIS A 323 2.04 -21.72 0.33
CA HIS A 323 1.54 -23.00 -0.17
C HIS A 323 0.50 -23.61 0.77
N GLU A 324 0.77 -23.59 2.08
CA GLU A 324 -0.17 -24.06 3.09
C GLU A 324 -1.45 -23.22 3.08
N ALA A 325 -1.33 -21.89 3.01
CA ALA A 325 -2.47 -20.98 2.92
C ALA A 325 -3.34 -21.25 1.69
N VAL A 326 -2.75 -21.51 0.52
CA VAL A 326 -3.50 -21.86 -0.71
C VAL A 326 -4.19 -23.22 -0.57
N CYS A 327 -3.52 -24.20 0.03
CA CYS A 327 -4.10 -25.52 0.30
C CYS A 327 -5.31 -25.42 1.24
N LEU A 328 -5.13 -24.74 2.38
CA LEU A 328 -6.18 -24.51 3.37
C LEU A 328 -7.33 -23.69 2.79
N LYS A 329 -7.05 -22.64 2.03
CA LYS A 329 -8.08 -21.83 1.33
C LYS A 329 -8.94 -22.69 0.42
N THR A 330 -8.34 -23.62 -0.32
CA THR A 330 -9.08 -24.52 -1.22
C THR A 330 -10.00 -25.44 -0.43
N ILE A 331 -9.47 -26.09 0.61
CA ILE A 331 -10.20 -27.00 1.49
C ILE A 331 -11.34 -26.27 2.22
N LEU A 332 -11.05 -25.12 2.82
CA LEU A 332 -12.02 -24.29 3.55
C LEU A 332 -13.11 -23.74 2.62
N ASN A 333 -12.77 -23.33 1.40
CA ASN A 333 -13.76 -22.88 0.43
C ASN A 333 -14.72 -24.01 0.05
N ASP A 334 -14.22 -25.23 -0.14
CA ASP A 334 -15.07 -26.39 -0.38
C ASP A 334 -15.96 -26.72 0.84
N PHE A 335 -15.43 -26.60 2.08
CA PHE A 335 -16.22 -26.76 3.30
C PHE A 335 -17.32 -25.70 3.43
N VAL A 336 -17.00 -24.42 3.23
CA VAL A 336 -17.95 -23.31 3.28
C VAL A 336 -19.00 -23.47 2.18
N ARG A 337 -18.59 -23.85 0.97
CA ARG A 337 -19.52 -24.14 -0.15
C ARG A 337 -20.47 -25.28 0.21
N TYR A 338 -19.97 -26.37 0.79
CA TYR A 338 -20.81 -27.46 1.25
C TYR A 338 -21.77 -27.02 2.37
N GLY A 339 -21.26 -26.35 3.41
CA GLY A 339 -22.06 -25.88 4.54
C GLY A 339 -23.17 -24.92 4.10
N THR A 340 -22.87 -23.96 3.23
CA THR A 340 -23.87 -23.04 2.68
C THR A 340 -24.92 -23.74 1.82
N GLN A 341 -24.54 -24.75 1.04
CA GLN A 341 -25.49 -25.56 0.27
C GLN A 341 -26.34 -26.45 1.18
N ALA A 342 -25.75 -27.05 2.21
CA ALA A 342 -26.42 -27.94 3.16
C ALA A 342 -27.46 -27.18 4.00
N GLN A 343 -27.10 -25.98 4.48
CA GLN A 343 -28.05 -25.09 5.14
C GLN A 343 -29.24 -24.75 4.23
N LYS A 344 -28.98 -24.37 2.97
CA LYS A 344 -30.07 -24.09 2.00
C LYS A 344 -30.98 -25.30 1.74
N ALA A 345 -30.43 -26.52 1.75
CA ALA A 345 -31.19 -27.75 1.58
C ALA A 345 -31.97 -28.15 2.85
N GLY A 346 -31.41 -27.95 4.04
CA GLY A 346 -32.04 -28.28 5.33
C GLY A 346 -33.14 -27.31 5.76
N THR A 347 -33.07 -26.03 5.35
CA THR A 347 -34.04 -25.01 5.76
C THR A 347 -35.32 -24.99 4.89
N GLN A 348 -35.36 -25.66 3.73
CA GLN A 348 -36.53 -25.64 2.85
C GLN A 348 -37.22 -27.00 2.77
N PRO A 349 -38.46 -27.15 3.30
CA PRO A 349 -39.21 -28.38 3.15
C PRO A 349 -39.48 -28.67 1.67
N PHE A 350 -39.16 -29.89 1.26
CA PHE A 350 -39.23 -30.46 -0.10
C PHE A 350 -40.55 -30.26 -0.87
N VAL A 351 -41.63 -29.80 -0.22
CA VAL A 351 -42.99 -29.72 -0.78
C VAL A 351 -43.45 -28.27 -1.01
N GLU A 352 -42.67 -27.25 -0.64
CA GLU A 352 -43.20 -25.88 -0.58
C GLU A 352 -43.49 -25.19 -1.93
N ARG A 353 -43.20 -25.82 -3.08
CA ARG A 353 -43.48 -25.24 -4.41
C ARG A 353 -44.31 -26.09 -5.37
N ILE A 354 -44.94 -27.18 -4.92
CA ILE A 354 -45.88 -27.95 -5.75
C ILE A 354 -47.30 -27.34 -5.71
N GLY A 355 -47.53 -26.31 -4.89
CA GLY A 355 -48.70 -25.44 -4.97
C GLY A 355 -48.51 -24.33 -6.01
N ASP A 356 -49.46 -24.23 -6.93
CA ASP A 356 -49.45 -23.38 -8.13
C ASP A 356 -48.94 -21.94 -7.92
N PRO A 357 -48.09 -21.39 -8.82
CA PRO A 357 -47.93 -19.95 -8.93
C PRO A 357 -49.15 -19.40 -9.68
N GLN A 358 -49.89 -18.51 -9.02
CA GLN A 358 -51.06 -17.74 -9.51
C GLN A 358 -52.44 -18.42 -9.42
N ILE A 359 -53.08 -18.36 -8.25
CA ILE A 359 -54.51 -17.98 -8.20
C ILE A 359 -54.68 -16.97 -7.05
N GLY A 360 -55.09 -15.77 -7.42
CA GLY A 360 -55.32 -14.68 -6.49
C GLY A 360 -56.34 -14.99 -5.40
N ARG A 361 -56.23 -14.20 -4.34
CA ARG A 361 -57.25 -13.95 -3.32
C ARG A 361 -58.66 -14.12 -3.89
N ARG A 362 -59.37 -15.17 -3.48
CA ARG A 362 -60.83 -15.16 -3.45
C ARG A 362 -61.34 -15.99 -2.28
N ASN A 363 -61.98 -15.26 -1.36
CA ASN A 363 -62.77 -15.75 -0.26
C ASN A 363 -63.77 -16.83 -0.72
N GLY A 364 -63.85 -17.92 0.04
CA GLY A 364 -64.87 -18.93 -0.16
C GLY A 364 -64.66 -20.09 0.81
N GLY A 365 -65.37 -20.06 1.95
CA GLY A 365 -65.23 -21.02 3.03
C GLY A 365 -65.44 -22.47 2.60
N LYS A 366 -64.37 -23.26 2.66
CA LYS A 366 -64.39 -24.70 2.91
C LYS A 366 -63.20 -25.00 3.81
N LYS A 367 -63.46 -25.62 4.97
CA LYS A 367 -62.45 -26.06 5.94
C LYS A 367 -61.41 -26.92 5.20
N GLN A 368 -60.26 -26.34 4.88
CA GLN A 368 -59.10 -27.11 4.48
C GLN A 368 -58.70 -27.93 5.71
N ARG A 369 -58.81 -29.27 5.60
CA ARG A 369 -58.13 -30.17 6.51
C ARG A 369 -56.65 -29.79 6.43
N GLU A 370 -56.06 -29.38 7.54
CA GLU A 370 -54.61 -29.27 7.70
C GLU A 370 -54.04 -30.68 7.53
N VAL A 371 -53.79 -31.08 6.29
CA VAL A 371 -52.97 -32.26 6.01
C VAL A 371 -51.58 -31.88 6.47
N SER A 372 -51.21 -32.35 7.66
CA SER A 372 -49.88 -32.19 8.22
C SER A 372 -48.85 -32.55 7.14
N LYS A 373 -48.04 -31.56 6.76
CA LYS A 373 -47.00 -31.73 5.74
C LYS A 373 -46.06 -32.84 6.22
N PRO A 374 -45.64 -33.80 5.36
CA PRO A 374 -44.70 -34.83 5.77
C PRO A 374 -43.40 -34.16 6.22
N VAL A 375 -43.07 -34.36 7.49
CA VAL A 375 -41.79 -33.95 8.06
C VAL A 375 -40.85 -35.13 7.91
N THR A 376 -39.89 -35.02 7.01
CA THR A 376 -38.78 -35.96 6.93
C THR A 376 -37.88 -35.68 8.13
N VAL A 377 -37.84 -36.60 9.09
CA VAL A 377 -36.87 -36.55 10.20
C VAL A 377 -35.73 -37.47 9.79
N GLU A 378 -34.59 -36.90 9.41
CA GLU A 378 -33.37 -37.67 9.25
C GLU A 378 -32.92 -38.15 10.63
N VAL A 379 -32.70 -39.46 10.78
CA VAL A 379 -32.21 -40.05 12.02
C VAL A 379 -30.73 -39.70 12.11
N VAL A 380 -30.39 -38.80 13.04
CA VAL A 380 -29.01 -38.39 13.28
C VAL A 380 -28.21 -39.58 13.80
N ASN A 381 -27.33 -40.13 12.96
CA ASN A 381 -26.35 -41.15 13.33
C ASN A 381 -25.04 -40.49 13.78
N GLU A 382 -24.19 -41.18 14.54
CA GLU A 382 -22.85 -40.68 14.92
C GLU A 382 -21.96 -40.41 13.69
N GLU A 383 -22.24 -41.08 12.56
CA GLU A 383 -21.62 -40.86 11.26
C GLU A 383 -22.00 -39.51 10.61
N ASP A 384 -23.07 -38.85 11.05
CA ASP A 384 -23.51 -37.54 10.52
C ASP A 384 -22.68 -36.37 11.05
N ASN A 385 -21.84 -36.62 12.06
CA ASN A 385 -20.83 -35.65 12.53
C ASN A 385 -19.59 -35.60 11.62
N LEU A 386 -19.49 -36.49 10.63
CA LEU A 386 -18.42 -36.52 9.66
C LEU A 386 -18.83 -35.84 8.35
N LEU A 387 -17.85 -35.22 7.70
CA LEU A 387 -18.07 -34.63 6.38
C LEU A 387 -18.24 -35.74 5.32
N PRO A 388 -19.27 -35.66 4.46
CA PRO A 388 -19.48 -36.67 3.44
C PRO A 388 -18.40 -36.59 2.36
N LEU A 389 -17.82 -37.73 2.00
CA LEU A 389 -16.72 -37.87 1.04
C LEU A 389 -16.97 -37.24 -0.35
N GLY A 390 -18.24 -36.98 -0.70
CA GLY A 390 -18.62 -36.42 -1.99
C GLY A 390 -18.89 -34.92 -2.00
N TYR A 391 -18.99 -34.24 -0.86
CA TYR A 391 -19.38 -32.82 -0.73
C TYR A 391 -20.60 -32.41 -1.59
N LYS A 392 -21.49 -33.36 -1.89
CA LYS A 392 -22.66 -33.14 -2.75
C LYS A 392 -23.88 -33.00 -1.88
N VAL A 393 -24.43 -31.79 -1.85
CA VAL A 393 -25.74 -31.55 -1.26
C VAL A 393 -26.79 -31.85 -2.32
N ARG A 394 -27.76 -32.70 -1.97
CA ARG A 394 -28.89 -32.99 -2.85
C ARG A 394 -29.83 -31.79 -2.83
N GLY A 395 -29.72 -30.93 -3.84
CA GLY A 395 -30.57 -29.76 -3.99
C GLY A 395 -32.05 -30.09 -4.23
N MET A 396 -32.89 -29.06 -4.13
CA MET A 396 -34.33 -29.16 -4.43
C MET A 396 -34.56 -29.67 -5.86
N LEU A 397 -35.68 -30.35 -6.09
CA LEU A 397 -36.09 -30.76 -7.43
C LEU A 397 -36.24 -29.52 -8.32
N ASP A 398 -35.55 -29.49 -9.46
CA ASP A 398 -35.79 -28.45 -10.45
C ASP A 398 -37.19 -28.66 -11.06
N MET A 399 -38.01 -27.61 -11.04
CA MET A 399 -39.36 -27.62 -11.58
C MET A 399 -39.34 -27.51 -13.11
N LYS A 400 -38.20 -27.15 -13.70
CA LYS A 400 -38.03 -26.97 -15.14
C LYS A 400 -37.25 -28.14 -15.73
N LYS A 401 -37.51 -28.42 -17.01
CA LYS A 401 -36.83 -29.41 -17.82
C LYS A 401 -36.49 -28.78 -19.16
N VAL A 402 -35.29 -29.05 -19.64
CA VAL A 402 -34.88 -28.68 -21.00
C VAL A 402 -35.30 -29.79 -21.95
N VAL A 403 -36.10 -29.46 -22.96
CA VAL A 403 -36.56 -30.40 -23.98
C VAL A 403 -35.40 -30.70 -24.94
N SER A 404 -35.07 -31.99 -25.04
CA SER A 404 -34.00 -32.45 -25.94
C SER A 404 -34.41 -32.21 -27.40
N GLY A 405 -33.53 -31.55 -28.16
CA GLY A 405 -33.74 -31.24 -29.59
C GLY A 405 -34.15 -29.80 -29.88
N THR A 406 -34.96 -29.16 -29.01
CA THR A 406 -35.40 -27.76 -29.20
C THR A 406 -34.74 -26.77 -28.24
N GLY A 407 -34.14 -27.24 -27.14
CA GLY A 407 -33.53 -26.39 -26.12
C GLY A 407 -34.56 -25.58 -25.30
N GLU A 408 -35.85 -25.80 -25.53
CA GLU A 408 -36.94 -25.10 -24.84
C GLU A 408 -37.03 -25.55 -23.38
N VAL A 409 -37.26 -24.59 -22.47
CA VAL A 409 -37.35 -24.82 -21.03
C VAL A 409 -38.83 -24.91 -20.64
N VAL A 410 -39.31 -26.12 -20.34
CA VAL A 410 -40.71 -26.42 -20.00
C VAL A 410 -40.84 -26.87 -18.55
N ASN A 411 -41.97 -26.58 -17.90
CA ASN A 411 -42.25 -27.06 -16.54
C ASN A 411 -42.47 -28.58 -16.52
N LYS A 412 -41.85 -29.28 -15.56
CA LYS A 412 -42.01 -30.72 -15.35
C LYS A 412 -43.44 -31.05 -14.95
N SER A 413 -43.96 -32.17 -15.47
CA SER A 413 -45.26 -32.69 -15.06
C SER A 413 -45.22 -33.23 -13.62
N LYS A 414 -46.35 -33.16 -12.90
CA LYS A 414 -46.49 -33.76 -11.55
C LYS A 414 -46.10 -35.24 -11.54
N ARG A 415 -46.34 -35.97 -12.64
CA ARG A 415 -45.94 -37.39 -12.79
C ARG A 415 -44.42 -37.55 -12.90
N GLU A 416 -43.75 -36.69 -13.65
CA GLU A 416 -42.29 -36.71 -13.79
C GLU A 416 -41.63 -36.33 -12.47
N LEU A 417 -42.16 -35.31 -11.79
CA LEU A 417 -41.71 -34.88 -10.48
C LEU A 417 -41.86 -36.03 -9.47
N GLY A 418 -43.03 -36.69 -9.41
CA GLY A 418 -43.26 -37.86 -8.55
C GLY A 418 -42.30 -39.04 -8.82
N ARG A 419 -41.93 -39.28 -10.09
CA ARG A 419 -40.90 -40.27 -10.43
C ARG A 419 -39.53 -39.86 -9.89
N GLU A 420 -39.15 -38.59 -10.00
CA GLU A 420 -37.88 -38.08 -9.47
C GLU A 420 -37.84 -38.10 -7.93
N ILE A 421 -38.98 -37.85 -7.26
CA ILE A 421 -39.13 -38.07 -5.81
C ILE A 421 -38.86 -39.54 -5.47
N SER A 422 -39.53 -40.47 -6.16
CA SER A 422 -39.41 -41.91 -5.90
C SER A 422 -37.99 -42.43 -6.12
N MET A 423 -37.25 -41.89 -7.10
CA MET A 423 -35.84 -42.23 -7.33
C MET A 423 -34.89 -41.68 -6.26
N ARG A 424 -35.31 -40.66 -5.49
CA ARG A 424 -34.50 -40.09 -4.41
C ARG A 424 -34.62 -40.85 -3.10
N VAL A 425 -35.69 -41.62 -2.91
CA VAL A 425 -35.90 -42.44 -1.70
C VAL A 425 -34.86 -43.58 -1.66
N GLY A 426 -34.29 -43.82 -0.48
CA GLY A 426 -33.33 -44.89 -0.26
C GLY A 426 -33.96 -46.29 -0.32
N LYS A 427 -33.13 -47.34 -0.19
CA LYS A 427 -33.61 -48.73 -0.17
C LYS A 427 -34.53 -49.04 1.02
N TYR A 428 -34.36 -48.30 2.11
CA TYR A 428 -35.16 -48.42 3.33
C TYR A 428 -35.57 -47.01 3.78
N SER A 429 -36.86 -46.81 4.06
CA SER A 429 -37.42 -45.60 4.65
C SER A 429 -38.57 -45.97 5.59
N ILE A 430 -38.74 -45.21 6.67
CA ILE A 430 -39.88 -45.37 7.59
C ILE A 430 -40.80 -44.17 7.40
N GLU A 431 -41.94 -44.40 6.75
CA GLU A 431 -42.94 -43.36 6.50
C GLU A 431 -44.04 -43.44 7.56
N ARG A 432 -44.00 -42.52 8.54
CA ARG A 432 -45.05 -42.43 9.56
C ARG A 432 -46.19 -41.53 9.09
N ILE A 433 -47.33 -42.14 8.77
CA ILE A 433 -48.56 -41.41 8.47
C ILE A 433 -49.24 -41.02 9.79
N ARG A 434 -49.48 -39.72 10.00
CA ARG A 434 -50.32 -39.23 11.11
C ARG A 434 -51.73 -39.00 10.56
N ILE A 435 -52.73 -39.57 11.23
CA ILE A 435 -54.16 -39.52 10.86
C ILE A 435 -54.84 -38.38 11.60
#